data_AF-A0A833G6S0-F1
#
_entry.id   AF-A0A833G6S0-F1
#
_cell.length_a   1.000
_cell.length_b   1.000
_cell.length_c   1.000
_cell.angle_alpha   90.00
_cell.angle_beta   90.00
_cell.angle_gamma   90.00
#
_symmetry.space_group_name_H-M   'P 1'
#
loop_
_entity.id
_entity.type
_entity.pdbx_description
1 polymer ?
#
loop_
_entity_poly.entity_id
_entity_poly.type
_entity_poly.pdbx_seq_one_letter_code
_entity_poly.pdbx_strand_id
1 'polypeptide(L)'
;AGYVISGFSSLVMSGDFVIGLIVFLILIVVNFIVITKGATRIAEVAARFTLDAIPGKQMSIDADLSAGVIDDKEAQRRRRELEEESSFFGAMDGASKFVRGDAIAGLIITAINIIGGIAIGYSRHGMGMAESADVFVKLSVGDGLATQIPALIVSLSAGLVVSKGGTRGATDEAVFGQLGAYPRALSVSALLLFGMGLMPGLPLLPFFVLALVMASIAYVIPLQRNRKLAAEKEIEQKAEAAKVEEEKQSIKASLKTAEIELLIGKQLSTKLLTSHQELAFRMGKMRKKFATQYGFVVPEVRLTDDFSIPPKNYQIKIHGTVVAEYQMRVGEVMVLLGNGPLPQVPGEEVREPAFGMRAYSVSEMFAEDLKRDRFTFADNMSVLLTHLSEVIRNNLPQLLSYKDMKALIERQDQEYRKLIDEVCTSHISYPGLQAVLKLLLAERVSIRNLHLIIEAIAEIAPHVRRTEQIVEHVRIRMAQQICGDLTESGVLKVLRLGNRWDLAFHQALKRDAKGEIREFDIDPRLLEEFGNDTSKAVRAHLDAGERFVLVTAPDARPYVRMIVERLFATLPVLSHVEIARGVEVRVLGSIS
;
A
#
# COMPACT_ATOMS: atom_id res chain seq x y z
N ALA A 1 -1.54 67.58 -11.32
CA ALA A 1 -2.68 67.03 -10.57
C ALA A 1 -4.03 67.34 -11.24
N GLY A 2 -4.36 68.61 -11.52
CA GLY A 2 -5.68 69.02 -12.04
C GLY A 2 -6.17 68.34 -13.33
N TYR A 3 -5.30 68.07 -14.32
CA TYR A 3 -5.72 67.38 -15.56
C TYR A 3 -6.12 65.91 -15.35
N VAL A 4 -5.49 65.22 -14.39
CA VAL A 4 -5.83 63.83 -14.05
C VAL A 4 -7.16 63.80 -13.28
N ILE A 5 -7.30 64.68 -12.29
CA ILE A 5 -8.53 64.87 -11.51
C ILE A 5 -9.71 65.20 -12.44
N SER A 6 -9.51 66.13 -13.38
CA SER A 6 -10.51 66.51 -14.38
C SER A 6 -10.83 65.38 -15.37
N GLY A 7 -9.82 64.59 -15.77
CA GLY A 7 -10.02 63.43 -16.65
C GLY A 7 -10.85 62.31 -16.00
N PHE A 8 -10.55 61.94 -14.75
CA PHE A 8 -11.34 60.96 -14.00
C PHE A 8 -12.76 61.45 -13.71
N SER A 9 -12.88 62.73 -13.34
CA SER A 9 -14.14 63.44 -13.16
C SER A 9 -15.02 63.38 -14.42
N SER A 10 -14.45 63.66 -15.61
CA SER A 10 -15.18 63.58 -16.89
C SER A 10 -15.57 62.16 -17.29
N LEU A 11 -14.74 61.16 -17.02
CA LEU A 11 -14.99 59.76 -17.39
C LEU A 11 -16.14 59.14 -16.59
N VAL A 12 -16.19 59.41 -15.28
CA VAL A 12 -17.19 58.80 -14.39
C VAL A 12 -18.53 59.52 -14.44
N MET A 13 -18.53 60.83 -14.70
CA MET A 13 -19.74 61.64 -14.62
C MET A 13 -20.54 61.73 -15.92
N SER A 14 -19.96 61.39 -17.09
CA SER A 14 -20.65 61.42 -18.40
C SER A 14 -21.48 62.70 -18.67
N GLY A 15 -21.10 63.82 -18.07
CA GLY A 15 -21.79 65.12 -18.19
C GLY A 15 -22.78 65.48 -17.07
N ASP A 16 -23.15 64.57 -16.16
CA ASP A 16 -24.12 64.82 -15.07
C ASP A 16 -23.46 64.74 -13.69
N PHE A 17 -23.42 65.88 -12.99
CA PHE A 17 -22.79 65.98 -11.68
C PHE A 17 -23.55 65.20 -10.59
N VAL A 18 -24.87 65.02 -10.72
CA VAL A 18 -25.70 64.29 -9.75
C VAL A 18 -25.38 62.81 -9.81
N ILE A 19 -25.29 62.25 -11.03
CA ILE A 19 -24.88 60.85 -11.23
C ILE A 19 -23.46 60.64 -10.69
N GLY A 20 -22.56 61.57 -10.95
CA GLY A 20 -21.20 61.57 -10.41
C GLY A 20 -21.13 61.54 -8.89
N LEU A 21 -21.90 62.39 -8.23
CA LEU A 21 -21.97 62.45 -6.77
C LEU A 21 -22.54 61.16 -6.17
N ILE A 22 -23.55 60.56 -6.80
CA ILE A 22 -24.14 59.28 -6.35
C ILE A 22 -23.12 58.16 -6.47
N VAL A 23 -22.45 58.01 -7.61
CA VAL A 23 -21.41 56.98 -7.81
C VAL A 23 -20.27 57.17 -6.83
N PHE A 24 -19.84 58.40 -6.59
CA PHE A 24 -18.81 58.73 -5.62
C PHE A 24 -19.22 58.38 -4.18
N LEU A 25 -20.44 58.71 -3.76
CA LEU A 25 -20.96 58.36 -2.44
C LEU A 25 -21.05 56.83 -2.26
N ILE A 26 -21.50 56.10 -3.29
CA ILE A 26 -21.50 54.63 -3.26
C ILE A 26 -20.08 54.08 -3.07
N LEU A 27 -19.11 54.59 -3.83
CA LEU A 27 -17.71 54.17 -3.72
C LEU A 27 -17.10 54.48 -2.35
N ILE A 28 -17.40 55.66 -1.78
CA ILE A 28 -17.02 56.00 -0.41
C ILE A 28 -17.62 55.01 0.59
N VAL A 29 -18.92 54.74 0.47
CA VAL A 29 -19.64 53.85 1.39
C VAL A 29 -19.05 52.44 1.32
N VAL A 30 -18.82 51.90 0.12
CA VAL A 30 -18.20 50.58 -0.06
C VAL A 30 -16.78 50.57 0.51
N ASN A 31 -15.95 51.57 0.16
CA ASN A 31 -14.57 51.62 0.62
C ASN A 31 -14.46 51.74 2.15
N PHE A 32 -15.27 52.60 2.78
CA PHE A 32 -15.20 52.85 4.21
C PHE A 32 -15.92 51.78 5.04
N ILE A 33 -17.19 51.51 4.73
CA ILE A 33 -18.05 50.62 5.55
C ILE A 33 -17.73 49.16 5.28
N VAL A 34 -17.53 48.76 4.03
CA VAL A 34 -17.33 47.35 3.68
C VAL A 34 -15.85 46.99 3.78
N ILE A 35 -14.99 47.73 3.08
CA ILE A 35 -13.59 47.31 2.90
C ILE A 35 -12.75 47.72 4.12
N THR A 36 -12.68 49.00 4.46
CA THR A 36 -11.81 49.48 5.55
C THR A 36 -12.22 48.90 6.90
N LYS A 37 -13.52 48.97 7.24
CA LYS A 37 -14.04 48.39 8.49
C LYS A 37 -13.98 46.87 8.51
N GLY A 38 -14.25 46.21 7.37
CA GLY A 38 -14.15 44.76 7.23
C GLY A 38 -12.72 44.26 7.39
N ALA A 39 -11.77 44.85 6.67
CA ALA A 39 -10.34 44.53 6.75
C ALA A 39 -9.78 44.77 8.16
N THR A 40 -10.16 45.89 8.80
CA THR A 40 -9.74 46.17 10.19
C THR A 40 -10.23 45.08 11.14
N ARG A 41 -11.50 44.67 11.04
CA ARG A 41 -12.07 43.63 11.90
C ARG A 41 -11.42 42.27 11.67
N ILE A 42 -11.14 41.93 10.41
CA ILE A 42 -10.46 40.67 10.08
C ILE A 42 -9.04 40.69 10.63
N ALA A 43 -8.30 41.79 10.47
CA ALA A 43 -6.95 41.97 10.99
C ALA A 43 -6.90 41.89 12.52
N GLU A 44 -7.78 42.60 13.22
CA GLU A 44 -7.87 42.60 14.68
C GLU A 44 -8.19 41.20 15.22
N VAL A 45 -9.18 40.54 14.63
CA VAL A 45 -9.62 39.20 15.08
C VAL A 45 -8.56 38.14 14.77
N ALA A 46 -7.96 38.16 13.58
CA ALA A 46 -6.91 37.21 13.20
C ALA A 46 -5.63 37.41 14.03
N ALA A 47 -5.20 38.65 14.23
CA ALA A 47 -4.05 38.95 15.08
C ALA A 47 -4.31 38.50 16.51
N ARG A 48 -5.48 38.79 17.08
CA ARG A 48 -5.83 38.39 18.44
C ARG A 48 -5.86 36.87 18.61
N PHE A 49 -6.56 36.13 17.75
CA PHE A 49 -6.59 34.66 17.85
C PHE A 49 -5.21 34.03 17.65
N THR A 50 -4.38 34.58 16.76
CA THR A 50 -3.03 34.05 16.53
C THR A 50 -2.11 34.35 17.71
N LEU A 51 -2.17 35.56 18.27
CA LEU A 51 -1.41 35.96 19.46
C LEU A 51 -1.85 35.18 20.70
N ASP A 52 -3.16 34.94 20.89
CA ASP A 52 -3.69 34.13 21.99
C ASP A 52 -3.26 32.65 21.89
N ALA A 53 -2.96 32.16 20.68
CA ALA A 53 -2.50 30.80 20.43
C ALA A 53 -0.97 30.59 20.63
N ILE A 54 -0.18 31.67 20.74
CA ILE A 54 1.28 31.62 20.92
C ILE A 54 1.69 30.80 22.14
N PRO A 55 1.12 31.01 23.35
CA PRO A 55 1.49 30.23 24.53
C PRO A 55 1.26 28.73 24.33
N GLY A 56 0.14 28.35 23.69
CA GLY A 56 -0.16 26.95 23.39
C GLY A 56 0.84 26.32 22.42
N LYS A 57 1.22 27.05 21.36
CA LYS A 57 2.25 26.61 20.40
C LYS A 57 3.64 26.52 21.08
N GLN A 58 4.00 27.45 21.96
CA GLN A 58 5.25 27.38 22.73
C GLN A 58 5.28 26.16 23.64
N MET A 59 4.19 25.91 24.38
CA MET A 59 4.05 24.71 25.21
C MET A 59 4.15 23.42 24.40
N SER A 60 3.62 23.38 23.17
CA SER A 60 3.76 22.22 22.28
C SER A 60 5.21 21.99 21.86
N ILE A 61 5.97 23.05 21.54
CA ILE A 61 7.40 22.94 21.21
C ILE A 61 8.18 22.40 22.41
N ASP A 62 7.86 22.87 23.62
CA ASP A 62 8.51 22.42 24.85
C ASP A 62 8.17 20.96 25.19
N ALA A 63 6.92 20.55 24.94
CA ALA A 63 6.48 19.16 25.09
C ALA A 63 7.15 18.23 24.07
N ASP A 64 7.25 18.64 22.81
CA ASP A 64 7.92 17.87 21.74
C ASP A 64 9.42 17.71 22.01
N LEU A 65 10.09 18.76 22.51
CA LEU A 65 11.49 18.73 22.91
C LEU A 65 11.70 17.80 24.11
N SER A 66 10.82 17.87 25.11
CA SER A 66 10.88 17.03 26.30
C SER A 66 10.58 15.55 26.00
N ALA A 67 9.73 15.29 25.01
CA ALA A 67 9.40 13.94 24.54
C ALA A 67 10.45 13.34 23.58
N GLY A 68 11.48 14.11 23.20
CA GLY A 68 12.53 13.69 22.27
C GLY A 68 12.07 13.57 20.81
N VAL A 69 10.94 14.19 20.45
CA VAL A 69 10.41 14.20 19.08
C VAL A 69 11.19 15.19 18.18
N ILE A 70 11.72 16.27 18.79
CA ILE A 70 12.55 17.29 18.11
C ILE A 70 13.87 17.53 18.88
N ASP A 71 14.88 18.06 18.19
CA ASP A 71 16.16 18.45 18.79
C ASP A 71 16.20 19.93 19.20
N ASP A 72 17.23 20.33 19.96
CA ASP A 72 17.41 21.69 20.47
C ASP A 72 17.48 22.74 19.35
N LYS A 73 18.12 22.39 18.23
CA LYS A 73 18.28 23.30 17.07
C LYS A 73 16.94 23.55 16.39
N GLU A 74 16.14 22.51 16.22
CA GLU A 74 14.80 22.58 15.66
C GLU A 74 13.85 23.34 16.58
N ALA A 75 13.93 23.12 17.90
CA ALA A 75 13.16 23.88 18.88
C ALA A 75 13.49 25.38 18.85
N GLN A 76 14.79 25.73 18.78
CA GLN A 76 15.22 27.12 18.67
C GLN A 76 14.74 27.78 17.36
N ARG A 77 14.80 27.05 16.24
CA ARG A 77 14.26 27.51 14.95
C ARG A 77 12.76 27.78 15.03
N ARG A 78 11.97 26.84 15.57
CA ARG A 78 10.51 27.00 15.71
C ARG A 78 10.13 28.14 16.65
N ARG A 79 10.86 28.33 17.75
CA ARG A 79 10.65 29.48 18.65
C ARG A 79 10.90 30.81 17.93
N ARG A 80 11.95 30.89 17.12
CA ARG A 80 12.23 32.09 16.32
C ARG A 80 11.16 32.35 15.26
N GLU A 81 10.69 31.31 14.56
CA GLU A 81 9.56 31.43 13.62
C GLU A 81 8.30 31.98 14.34
N LEU A 82 8.05 31.51 15.56
CA LEU A 82 6.91 31.94 16.36
C LEU A 82 7.05 33.38 16.89
N GLU A 83 8.26 33.82 17.20
CA GLU A 83 8.57 35.22 17.54
C GLU A 83 8.35 36.15 16.34
N GLU A 84 8.81 35.74 15.15
CA GLU A 84 8.58 36.47 13.90
C GLU A 84 7.08 36.56 13.57
N GLU A 85 6.32 35.47 13.76
CA GLU A 85 4.85 35.44 13.63
C GLU A 85 4.20 36.46 14.60
N SER A 86 4.62 36.46 15.88
CA SER A 86 4.12 37.40 16.88
C SER A 86 4.38 38.86 16.51
N SER A 87 5.60 39.17 16.08
CA SER A 87 6.02 40.52 15.70
C SER A 87 5.22 41.01 14.49
N PHE A 88 5.01 40.14 13.51
CA PHE A 88 4.25 40.43 12.30
C PHE A 88 2.78 40.77 12.60
N PHE A 89 2.08 39.91 13.36
CA PHE A 89 0.67 40.17 13.70
C PHE A 89 0.51 41.37 14.63
N GLY A 90 1.48 41.65 15.51
CA GLY A 90 1.51 42.87 16.31
C GLY A 90 1.65 44.15 15.46
N ALA A 91 2.57 44.15 14.48
CA ALA A 91 2.75 45.27 13.56
C ALA A 91 1.53 45.49 12.64
N MET A 92 0.86 44.41 12.23
CA MET A 92 -0.33 44.46 11.35
C MET A 92 -1.58 45.01 12.05
N ASP A 93 -1.79 44.73 13.35
CA ASP A 93 -2.86 45.39 14.12
C ASP A 93 -2.62 46.92 14.19
N GLY A 94 -1.35 47.31 14.37
CA GLY A 94 -0.93 48.71 14.31
C GLY A 94 -1.19 49.36 12.94
N ALA A 95 -0.69 48.74 11.86
CA ALA A 95 -0.86 49.23 10.48
C ALA A 95 -2.33 49.40 10.08
N SER A 96 -3.20 48.46 10.47
CA SER A 96 -4.64 48.52 10.18
C SER A 96 -5.33 49.73 10.80
N LYS A 97 -4.89 50.15 12.00
CA LYS A 97 -5.38 51.38 12.66
C LYS A 97 -4.93 52.65 11.92
N PHE A 98 -3.73 52.65 11.32
CA PHE A 98 -3.26 53.77 10.48
C PHE A 98 -4.09 53.93 9.20
N VAL A 99 -4.39 52.84 8.48
CA VAL A 99 -5.21 52.87 7.25
C VAL A 99 -6.61 53.43 7.52
N ARG A 100 -7.22 53.08 8.67
CA ARG A 100 -8.49 53.66 9.09
C ARG A 100 -8.40 55.17 9.34
N GLY A 101 -7.31 55.64 9.94
CA GLY A 101 -7.06 57.07 10.16
C GLY A 101 -6.93 57.84 8.85
N ASP A 102 -6.22 57.28 7.87
CA ASP A 102 -6.05 57.85 6.54
C ASP A 102 -7.40 57.98 5.80
N ALA A 103 -8.24 56.95 5.84
CA ALA A 103 -9.56 56.98 5.22
C ALA A 103 -10.50 58.04 5.83
N ILE A 104 -10.43 58.26 7.16
CA ILE A 104 -11.19 59.32 7.84
C ILE A 104 -10.68 60.70 7.42
N ALA A 105 -9.35 60.88 7.36
CA ALA A 105 -8.75 62.13 6.94
C ALA A 105 -9.13 62.50 5.49
N GLY A 106 -9.11 61.53 4.57
CA GLY A 106 -9.53 61.73 3.18
C GLY A 106 -10.99 62.18 3.04
N LEU A 107 -11.90 61.63 3.86
CA LEU A 107 -13.31 62.05 3.89
C LEU A 107 -13.48 63.48 4.42
N ILE A 108 -12.73 63.84 5.46
CA ILE A 108 -12.72 65.20 6.01
C ILE A 108 -12.18 66.19 4.98
N ILE A 109 -11.06 65.88 4.32
CA ILE A 109 -10.45 66.72 3.27
C ILE A 109 -11.44 66.93 2.12
N THR A 110 -12.13 65.87 1.68
CA THR A 110 -13.16 65.96 0.63
C THR A 110 -14.30 66.89 1.05
N ALA A 111 -14.81 66.76 2.28
CA ALA A 111 -15.87 67.62 2.78
C ALA A 111 -15.44 69.10 2.88
N ILE A 112 -14.21 69.35 3.34
CA ILE A 112 -13.61 70.69 3.38
C ILE A 112 -13.47 71.27 1.97
N ASN A 113 -13.01 70.47 1.00
CA ASN A 113 -12.84 70.91 -0.39
C ASN A 113 -14.19 71.26 -1.05
N ILE A 114 -15.24 70.48 -0.78
CA ILE A 114 -16.59 70.76 -1.28
C ILE A 114 -17.15 72.04 -0.65
N ILE A 115 -17.21 72.09 0.69
CA ILE A 115 -17.86 73.22 1.40
C ILE A 115 -17.03 74.50 1.25
N GLY A 116 -15.72 74.40 1.47
CA GLY A 116 -14.79 75.52 1.36
C GLY A 116 -14.64 76.02 -0.07
N GLY A 117 -14.59 75.11 -1.04
CA GLY A 117 -14.56 75.44 -2.47
C GLY A 117 -15.80 76.22 -2.90
N ILE A 118 -16.99 75.77 -2.53
CA ILE A 118 -18.25 76.46 -2.83
C ILE A 118 -18.30 77.84 -2.15
N ALA A 119 -17.91 77.92 -0.87
CA ALA A 119 -17.91 79.18 -0.13
C ALA A 119 -16.93 80.22 -0.72
N ILE A 120 -15.74 79.79 -1.13
CA ILE A 120 -14.74 80.66 -1.77
C ILE A 120 -15.20 81.04 -3.19
N GLY A 121 -15.75 80.10 -3.96
CA GLY A 121 -16.31 80.34 -5.30
C GLY A 121 -17.38 81.43 -5.29
N TYR A 122 -18.33 81.33 -4.35
CA TYR A 122 -19.39 82.31 -4.17
C TYR A 122 -18.88 83.65 -3.62
N SER A 123 -18.07 83.63 -2.56
CA SER A 123 -17.68 84.86 -1.83
C SER A 123 -16.54 85.64 -2.49
N ARG A 124 -15.58 84.99 -3.15
CA ARG A 124 -14.34 85.62 -3.66
C ARG A 124 -14.20 85.58 -5.18
N HIS A 125 -14.87 84.65 -5.86
CA HIS A 125 -14.75 84.51 -7.32
C HIS A 125 -16.01 84.93 -8.09
N GLY A 126 -17.04 85.43 -7.39
CA GLY A 126 -18.25 85.98 -8.01
C GLY A 126 -19.09 84.95 -8.77
N MET A 127 -18.86 83.66 -8.53
CA MET A 127 -19.57 82.56 -9.18
C MET A 127 -20.96 82.39 -8.57
N GLY A 128 -21.96 82.03 -9.39
CA GLY A 128 -23.28 81.66 -8.89
C GLY A 128 -23.21 80.44 -7.97
N MET A 129 -24.13 80.30 -7.01
CA MET A 129 -24.10 79.18 -6.05
C MET A 129 -24.18 77.81 -6.76
N ALA A 130 -25.00 77.71 -7.81
CA ALA A 130 -25.11 76.51 -8.63
C ALA A 130 -23.85 76.21 -9.46
N GLU A 131 -23.22 77.26 -10.01
CA GLU A 131 -21.99 77.15 -10.80
C GLU A 131 -20.78 76.77 -9.93
N SER A 132 -20.68 77.37 -8.74
CA SER A 132 -19.65 77.03 -7.74
C SER A 132 -19.79 75.59 -7.26
N ALA A 133 -21.03 75.13 -7.03
CA ALA A 133 -21.31 73.74 -6.67
C ALA A 133 -20.89 72.78 -7.78
N ASP A 134 -21.23 73.06 -9.04
CA ASP A 134 -20.87 72.20 -10.17
C ASP A 134 -19.34 72.05 -10.31
N VAL A 135 -18.58 73.15 -10.27
CA VAL A 135 -17.12 73.10 -10.44
C VAL A 135 -16.41 72.44 -9.25
N PHE A 136 -16.67 72.87 -8.02
CA PHE A 136 -15.93 72.40 -6.86
C PHE A 136 -16.36 71.00 -6.42
N VAL A 137 -17.62 70.59 -6.64
CA VAL A 137 -18.03 69.19 -6.45
C VAL A 137 -17.37 68.31 -7.50
N LYS A 138 -17.33 68.72 -8.78
CA LYS A 138 -16.68 67.92 -9.83
C LYS A 138 -15.19 67.72 -9.59
N LEU A 139 -14.49 68.74 -9.11
CA LEU A 139 -13.07 68.66 -8.77
C LEU A 139 -12.85 67.81 -7.52
N SER A 140 -13.68 67.99 -6.48
CA SER A 140 -13.55 67.22 -5.23
C SER A 140 -13.89 65.74 -5.40
N VAL A 141 -14.87 65.41 -6.25
CA VAL A 141 -15.19 64.03 -6.64
C VAL A 141 -14.03 63.43 -7.43
N GLY A 142 -13.46 64.18 -8.38
CA GLY A 142 -12.29 63.72 -9.14
C GLY A 142 -11.07 63.45 -8.25
N ASP A 143 -10.80 64.32 -7.28
CA ASP A 143 -9.71 64.17 -6.30
C ASP A 143 -9.97 62.97 -5.37
N GLY A 144 -11.21 62.84 -4.89
CA GLY A 144 -11.64 61.70 -4.10
C GLY A 144 -11.52 60.37 -4.85
N LEU A 145 -11.85 60.32 -6.13
CA LEU A 145 -11.69 59.10 -6.96
C LEU A 145 -10.21 58.79 -7.21
N ALA A 146 -9.38 59.81 -7.48
CA ALA A 146 -7.95 59.65 -7.71
C ALA A 146 -7.20 59.15 -6.47
N THR A 147 -7.63 59.57 -5.28
CA THR A 147 -7.06 59.13 -3.99
C THR A 147 -7.63 57.79 -3.50
N GLN A 148 -8.87 57.45 -3.87
CA GLN A 148 -9.51 56.20 -3.46
C GLN A 148 -8.92 54.94 -4.11
N ILE A 149 -8.48 55.00 -5.38
CA ILE A 149 -7.93 53.82 -6.06
C ILE A 149 -6.65 53.32 -5.36
N PRO A 150 -5.64 54.17 -5.05
CA PRO A 150 -4.50 53.74 -4.25
C PRO A 150 -4.89 53.22 -2.86
N ALA A 151 -5.80 53.90 -2.16
CA ALA A 151 -6.26 53.48 -0.83
C ALA A 151 -6.92 52.09 -0.85
N LEU A 152 -7.74 51.82 -1.88
CA LEU A 152 -8.34 50.50 -2.11
C LEU A 152 -7.29 49.42 -2.37
N ILE A 153 -6.26 49.72 -3.18
CA ILE A 153 -5.17 48.78 -3.45
C ILE A 153 -4.40 48.46 -2.16
N VAL A 154 -4.08 49.48 -1.35
CA VAL A 154 -3.39 49.30 -0.07
C VAL A 154 -4.23 48.49 0.92
N SER A 155 -5.52 48.81 1.04
CA SER A 155 -6.45 48.12 1.92
C SER A 155 -6.69 46.65 1.52
N LEU A 156 -6.84 46.38 0.21
CA LEU A 156 -6.95 45.03 -0.33
C LEU A 156 -5.66 44.23 -0.10
N SER A 157 -4.50 44.86 -0.31
CA SER A 157 -3.20 44.23 -0.09
C SER A 157 -3.02 43.86 1.38
N ALA A 158 -3.35 44.77 2.31
CA ALA A 158 -3.33 44.49 3.74
C ALA A 158 -4.27 43.33 4.11
N GLY A 159 -5.50 43.32 3.57
CA GLY A 159 -6.47 42.25 3.78
C GLY A 159 -6.01 40.88 3.26
N LEU A 160 -5.40 40.83 2.07
CA LEU A 160 -4.84 39.60 1.49
C LEU A 160 -3.64 39.07 2.29
N VAL A 161 -2.81 39.98 2.82
CA VAL A 161 -1.66 39.63 3.66
C VAL A 161 -2.12 39.02 4.99
N VAL A 162 -3.23 39.52 5.57
CA VAL A 162 -3.81 38.99 6.81
C VAL A 162 -4.52 37.65 6.60
N SER A 163 -5.20 37.44 5.47
CA SER A 163 -5.91 36.18 5.20
C SER A 163 -4.99 35.00 4.87
N LYS A 164 -3.68 35.26 4.73
CA LYS A 164 -2.62 34.27 4.44
C LYS A 164 -2.35 33.26 5.57
N GLY A 165 -3.02 33.39 6.73
CA GLY A 165 -2.82 32.62 7.98
C GLY A 165 -2.42 31.15 7.82
N GLY A 166 -1.12 30.91 7.60
CA GLY A 166 -0.52 29.57 7.52
C GLY A 166 0.35 29.23 6.30
N THR A 167 0.46 30.06 5.24
CA THR A 167 1.31 29.70 4.07
C THR A 167 2.73 30.26 4.16
N ARG A 168 3.73 29.37 4.20
CA ARG A 168 5.16 29.70 4.19
C ARG A 168 5.61 30.23 2.82
N GLY A 169 6.47 31.26 2.78
CA GLY A 169 7.12 31.78 1.57
C GLY A 169 6.89 33.27 1.29
N ALA A 170 7.71 33.85 0.39
CA ALA A 170 7.63 35.25 0.01
C ALA A 170 6.30 35.58 -0.70
N THR A 171 5.78 36.79 -0.49
CA THR A 171 4.42 37.17 -0.94
C THR A 171 4.32 37.24 -2.46
N ASP A 172 5.39 37.61 -3.15
CA ASP A 172 5.52 37.57 -4.60
C ASP A 172 5.42 36.14 -5.15
N GLU A 173 6.16 35.18 -4.59
CA GLU A 173 6.10 33.77 -5.00
C GLU A 173 4.70 33.16 -4.77
N ALA A 174 4.03 33.53 -3.68
CA ALA A 174 2.68 33.07 -3.37
C ALA A 174 1.63 33.63 -4.35
N VAL A 175 1.74 34.92 -4.71
CA VAL A 175 0.82 35.57 -5.66
C VAL A 175 1.01 35.02 -7.06
N PHE A 176 2.25 34.91 -7.54
CA PHE A 176 2.54 34.30 -8.85
C PHE A 176 2.20 32.80 -8.89
N GLY A 177 2.42 32.09 -7.79
CA GLY A 177 2.08 30.68 -7.63
C GLY A 177 0.57 30.42 -7.66
N GLN A 178 -0.24 31.26 -7.03
CA GLN A 178 -1.71 31.16 -7.04
C GLN A 178 -2.31 31.56 -8.38
N LEU A 179 -1.82 32.65 -9.00
CA LEU A 179 -2.23 33.03 -10.36
C LEU A 179 -1.91 31.91 -11.36
N GLY A 180 -0.71 31.33 -11.28
CA GLY A 180 -0.28 30.22 -12.13
C GLY A 180 -0.91 28.85 -11.80
N ALA A 181 -1.58 28.70 -10.66
CA ALA A 181 -2.18 27.43 -10.22
C ALA A 181 -3.44 27.04 -11.03
N TYR A 182 -4.07 28.01 -11.69
CA TYR A 182 -5.30 27.81 -12.45
C TYR A 182 -5.14 28.22 -13.92
N PRO A 183 -4.32 27.48 -14.71
CA PRO A 183 -4.06 27.82 -16.12
C PRO A 183 -5.34 27.85 -16.97
N ARG A 184 -6.36 27.06 -16.61
CA ARG A 184 -7.67 27.10 -17.27
C ARG A 184 -8.38 28.43 -17.04
N ALA A 185 -8.40 28.94 -15.81
CA ALA A 185 -9.03 30.23 -15.51
C ALA A 185 -8.33 31.37 -16.27
N LEU A 186 -6.99 31.39 -16.26
CA LEU A 186 -6.19 32.36 -17.02
C LEU A 186 -6.47 32.31 -18.53
N SER A 187 -6.62 31.13 -19.12
CA SER A 187 -6.94 30.98 -20.54
C SER A 187 -8.33 31.50 -20.91
N VAL A 188 -9.32 31.30 -20.04
CA VAL A 188 -10.68 31.82 -20.23
C VAL A 188 -10.69 33.34 -20.08
N SER A 189 -9.97 33.89 -19.10
CA SER A 189 -9.81 35.33 -18.93
C SER A 189 -9.11 35.99 -20.12
N ALA A 190 -8.06 35.36 -20.66
CA ALA A 190 -7.37 35.86 -21.86
C ALA A 190 -8.30 35.91 -23.08
N LEU A 191 -9.13 34.87 -23.26
CA LEU A 191 -10.11 34.81 -24.35
C LEU A 191 -11.21 35.89 -24.21
N LEU A 192 -11.70 36.10 -22.99
CA LEU A 192 -12.68 37.16 -22.70
C LEU A 192 -12.09 38.56 -22.94
N LEU A 193 -10.87 38.83 -22.48
CA LEU A 193 -10.19 40.11 -22.69
C LEU A 193 -9.93 40.38 -24.19
N PHE A 194 -9.58 39.35 -24.94
CA PHE A 194 -9.45 39.42 -26.39
C PHE A 194 -10.80 39.77 -27.05
N GLY A 195 -11.89 39.11 -26.62
CA GLY A 195 -13.23 39.41 -27.09
C GLY A 195 -13.70 40.83 -26.75
N MET A 196 -13.40 41.32 -25.55
CA MET A 196 -13.71 42.69 -25.14
C MET A 196 -12.90 43.73 -25.93
N GLY A 197 -11.65 43.43 -26.28
CA GLY A 197 -10.82 44.30 -27.12
C GLY A 197 -11.36 44.50 -28.54
N LEU A 198 -12.21 43.59 -29.03
CA LEU A 198 -12.88 43.70 -30.32
C LEU A 198 -14.19 44.52 -30.28
N MET A 199 -14.65 44.90 -29.07
CA MET A 199 -15.88 45.66 -28.91
C MET A 199 -15.65 47.14 -29.26
N PRO A 200 -16.49 47.74 -30.14
CA PRO A 200 -16.34 49.14 -30.50
C PRO A 200 -16.57 50.05 -29.29
N GLY A 201 -15.65 51.00 -29.06
CA GLY A 201 -15.69 51.95 -27.93
C GLY A 201 -14.67 51.68 -26.82
N LEU A 202 -14.02 50.51 -26.80
CA LEU A 202 -12.95 50.20 -25.84
C LEU A 202 -11.55 50.38 -26.46
N PRO A 203 -10.54 50.82 -25.68
CA PRO A 203 -9.18 51.00 -26.19
C PRO A 203 -8.57 49.64 -26.56
N LEU A 204 -8.32 49.40 -27.85
CA LEU A 204 -7.91 48.09 -28.33
C LEU A 204 -6.54 47.63 -27.79
N LEU A 205 -5.57 48.56 -27.68
CA LEU A 205 -4.19 48.25 -27.32
C LEU A 205 -4.03 47.65 -25.90
N PRO A 206 -4.58 48.25 -24.82
CA PRO A 206 -4.42 47.72 -23.46
C PRO A 206 -5.04 46.32 -23.27
N PHE A 207 -6.22 46.06 -23.85
CA PHE A 207 -6.89 44.77 -23.69
C PHE A 207 -6.15 43.65 -24.42
N PHE A 208 -5.61 43.91 -25.61
CA PHE A 208 -4.81 42.93 -26.34
C PHE A 208 -3.49 42.60 -25.63
N VAL A 209 -2.81 43.60 -25.07
CA VAL A 209 -1.57 43.37 -24.29
C VAL A 209 -1.87 42.51 -23.06
N LEU A 210 -2.96 42.80 -22.34
CA LEU A 210 -3.34 42.04 -21.15
C LEU A 210 -3.74 40.60 -21.50
N ALA A 211 -4.49 40.40 -22.58
CA ALA A 211 -4.85 39.08 -23.09
C ALA A 211 -3.62 38.25 -23.46
N LEU A 212 -2.63 38.86 -24.13
CA LEU A 212 -1.38 38.21 -24.51
C LEU A 212 -0.56 37.77 -23.29
N VAL A 213 -0.46 38.63 -22.27
CA VAL A 213 0.24 38.32 -21.02
C VAL A 213 -0.43 37.15 -20.30
N MET A 214 -1.76 37.16 -20.16
CA MET A 214 -2.49 36.08 -19.49
C MET A 214 -2.39 34.75 -20.27
N ALA A 215 -2.45 34.78 -21.60
CA ALA A 215 -2.26 33.60 -22.43
C ALA A 215 -0.83 33.02 -22.30
N SER A 216 0.18 33.90 -22.25
CA SER A 216 1.59 33.49 -22.09
C SER A 216 1.83 32.82 -20.74
N ILE A 217 1.30 33.40 -19.66
CA ILE A 217 1.38 32.84 -18.30
C ILE A 217 0.67 31.48 -18.22
N ALA A 218 -0.51 31.36 -18.83
CA ALA A 218 -1.28 30.11 -18.88
C ALA A 218 -0.55 28.97 -19.58
N TYR A 219 0.32 29.27 -20.55
CA TYR A 219 1.06 28.26 -21.33
C TYR A 219 2.42 27.89 -20.71
N VAL A 220 3.18 28.87 -20.21
CA VAL A 220 4.58 28.66 -19.77
C VAL A 220 4.67 27.99 -18.39
N ILE A 221 3.83 28.38 -17.43
CA ILE A 221 3.90 27.89 -16.04
C ILE A 221 3.61 26.37 -15.93
N PRO A 222 2.57 25.81 -16.58
CA PRO A 222 2.29 24.38 -16.49
C PRO A 222 3.39 23.53 -17.12
N LEU A 223 4.00 24.02 -18.20
CA LEU A 223 5.08 23.31 -18.91
C LEU A 223 6.33 23.19 -18.02
N GLN A 224 6.70 24.26 -17.31
CA GLN A 224 7.82 24.24 -16.37
C GLN A 224 7.53 23.38 -15.14
N ARG A 225 6.30 23.45 -14.60
CA ARG A 225 5.89 22.64 -13.45
C ARG A 225 5.90 21.15 -13.75
N ASN A 226 5.40 20.75 -14.92
CA ASN A 226 5.43 19.35 -15.35
C ASN A 226 6.86 18.84 -15.57
N ARG A 227 7.78 19.67 -16.07
CA ARG A 227 9.20 19.32 -16.18
C ARG A 227 9.88 19.16 -14.82
N LYS A 228 9.61 20.06 -13.86
CA LYS A 228 10.17 19.94 -12.49
C LYS A 228 9.62 18.72 -11.76
N LEU A 229 8.32 18.46 -11.84
CA LEU A 229 7.69 17.26 -11.24
C LEU A 229 8.21 15.96 -11.85
N ALA A 230 8.50 15.94 -13.16
CA ALA A 230 9.12 14.79 -13.81
C ALA A 230 10.57 14.57 -13.31
N ALA A 231 11.35 15.65 -13.19
CA ALA A 231 12.72 15.59 -12.68
C ALA A 231 12.79 15.18 -11.20
N GLU A 232 11.89 15.70 -10.35
CA GLU A 232 11.79 15.32 -8.93
C GLU A 232 11.42 13.84 -8.78
N LYS A 233 10.46 13.33 -9.56
CA LYS A 233 10.10 11.91 -9.59
C LYS A 233 11.26 11.02 -10.05
N GLU A 234 12.05 11.46 -11.02
CA GLU A 234 13.26 10.72 -11.45
C GLU A 234 14.34 10.70 -10.36
N ILE A 235 14.52 11.80 -9.61
CA ILE A 235 15.49 11.88 -8.51
C ILE A 235 15.03 11.02 -7.32
N GLU A 236 13.74 11.06 -6.98
CA GLU A 236 13.15 10.27 -5.90
C GLU A 236 13.21 8.77 -6.21
N GLN A 237 12.90 8.36 -7.45
CA GLN A 237 13.07 6.97 -7.91
C GLN A 237 14.54 6.53 -7.89
N LYS A 238 15.48 7.40 -8.26
CA LYS A 238 16.92 7.10 -8.17
C LYS A 238 17.39 7.01 -6.72
N ALA A 239 16.86 7.83 -5.82
CA ALA A 239 17.19 7.81 -4.40
C ALA A 239 16.60 6.59 -3.67
N GLU A 240 15.37 6.18 -4.00
CA GLU A 240 14.79 4.91 -3.53
C GLU A 240 15.56 3.70 -4.06
N ALA A 241 15.91 3.69 -5.35
CA ALA A 241 16.74 2.64 -5.92
C ALA A 241 18.12 2.56 -5.27
N ALA A 242 18.76 3.71 -5.01
CA ALA A 242 20.06 3.78 -4.33
C ALA A 242 19.99 3.31 -2.87
N LYS A 243 18.94 3.67 -2.12
CA LYS A 243 18.72 3.17 -0.74
C LYS A 243 18.49 1.67 -0.69
N VAL A 244 17.74 1.11 -1.65
CA VAL A 244 17.52 -0.35 -1.76
C VAL A 244 18.83 -1.08 -2.10
N GLU A 245 19.70 -0.46 -2.91
CA GLU A 245 21.00 -1.02 -3.26
C GLU A 245 22.01 -0.95 -2.09
N GLU A 246 22.02 0.16 -1.34
CA GLU A 246 22.81 0.32 -0.10
C GLU A 246 22.36 -0.66 1.01
N GLU A 247 21.05 -0.89 1.16
CA GLU A 247 20.53 -1.88 2.11
C GLU A 247 20.97 -3.31 1.75
N LYS A 248 21.08 -3.64 0.46
CA LYS A 248 21.60 -4.94 -0.01
C LYS A 248 23.10 -5.11 0.25
N GLN A 249 23.87 -4.02 0.25
CA GLN A 249 25.34 -4.04 0.42
C GLN A 249 25.79 -3.87 1.89
N SER A 250 24.89 -3.53 2.81
CA SER A 250 25.16 -3.47 4.25
C SER A 250 25.63 -4.81 4.82
N ILE A 251 26.59 -4.79 5.74
CA ILE A 251 27.05 -5.97 6.51
C ILE A 251 25.88 -6.68 7.22
N LYS A 252 24.81 -5.93 7.58
CA LYS A 252 23.56 -6.50 8.13
C LYS A 252 22.82 -7.41 7.14
N ALA A 253 22.95 -7.20 5.82
CA ALA A 253 22.39 -8.07 4.79
C ALA A 253 23.22 -9.35 4.61
N SER A 254 24.55 -9.30 4.80
CA SER A 254 25.40 -10.51 4.82
C SER A 254 25.14 -11.42 6.02
N LEU A 255 24.63 -10.87 7.13
CA LEU A 255 24.24 -11.65 8.32
C LEU A 255 22.83 -12.27 8.21
N LYS A 256 22.03 -11.89 7.20
CA LYS A 256 20.74 -12.55 6.96
C LYS A 256 20.99 -13.90 6.29
N THR A 257 20.78 -14.97 7.04
CA THR A 257 20.68 -16.32 6.49
C THR A 257 19.54 -16.36 5.48
N ALA A 258 19.77 -16.94 4.31
CA ALA A 258 18.67 -17.16 3.38
C ALA A 258 17.79 -18.31 3.90
N GLU A 259 16.48 -18.11 3.85
CA GLU A 259 15.52 -19.08 4.38
C GLU A 259 15.45 -20.33 3.49
N ILE A 260 15.67 -20.17 2.18
CA ILE A 260 15.76 -21.26 1.21
C ILE A 260 17.00 -21.04 0.34
N GLU A 261 17.89 -22.01 0.29
CA GLU A 261 19.07 -22.00 -0.57
C GLU A 261 19.13 -23.25 -1.45
N LEU A 262 19.50 -23.07 -2.71
CA LEU A 262 19.80 -24.13 -3.65
C LEU A 262 21.29 -24.07 -4.00
N LEU A 263 22.02 -25.06 -3.51
CA LEU A 263 23.45 -25.22 -3.77
C LEU A 263 23.66 -26.14 -4.95
N ILE A 264 24.50 -25.72 -5.89
CA ILE A 264 24.75 -26.47 -7.12
C ILE A 264 26.24 -26.75 -7.27
N GLY A 265 26.58 -28.01 -7.53
CA GLY A 265 27.94 -28.43 -7.81
C GLY A 265 28.42 -27.97 -9.20
N LYS A 266 29.74 -27.86 -9.36
CA LYS A 266 30.39 -27.25 -10.53
C LYS A 266 29.93 -27.79 -11.91
N GLN A 267 29.72 -29.09 -12.07
CA GLN A 267 29.29 -29.63 -13.37
C GLN A 267 27.82 -29.32 -13.64
N LEU A 268 26.97 -29.34 -12.61
CA LEU A 268 25.58 -28.93 -12.76
C LEU A 268 25.44 -27.45 -13.04
N SER A 269 26.22 -26.60 -12.35
CA SER A 269 26.19 -25.17 -12.61
C SER A 269 26.57 -24.90 -14.06
N THR A 270 27.59 -25.55 -14.62
CA THR A 270 27.92 -25.36 -16.05
C THR A 270 26.80 -25.72 -17.04
N LYS A 271 26.00 -26.78 -16.79
CA LYS A 271 24.86 -27.11 -17.66
C LYS A 271 23.64 -26.22 -17.38
N LEU A 272 23.45 -25.73 -16.16
CA LEU A 272 22.33 -24.88 -15.74
C LEU A 272 22.59 -23.37 -15.93
N LEU A 273 23.84 -22.92 -16.03
CA LEU A 273 24.25 -21.51 -16.19
C LEU A 273 23.74 -20.92 -17.51
N THR A 274 23.75 -21.71 -18.58
CA THR A 274 23.15 -21.35 -19.87
C THR A 274 21.65 -21.05 -19.74
N SER A 275 21.01 -21.63 -18.72
CA SER A 275 19.58 -21.51 -18.41
C SER A 275 19.34 -20.78 -17.08
N HIS A 276 20.29 -19.99 -16.55
CA HIS A 276 20.12 -19.33 -15.25
C HIS A 276 18.89 -18.42 -15.20
N GLN A 277 18.65 -17.67 -16.28
CA GLN A 277 17.45 -16.83 -16.41
C GLN A 277 16.16 -17.67 -16.45
N GLU A 278 16.19 -18.82 -17.13
CA GLU A 278 15.05 -19.72 -17.21
C GLU A 278 14.75 -20.38 -15.85
N LEU A 279 15.79 -20.80 -15.12
CA LEU A 279 15.67 -21.35 -13.78
C LEU A 279 15.04 -20.32 -12.83
N ALA A 280 15.56 -19.09 -12.82
CA ALA A 280 15.01 -17.99 -12.03
C ALA A 280 13.53 -17.71 -12.39
N PHE A 281 13.20 -17.70 -13.68
CA PHE A 281 11.83 -17.50 -14.15
C PHE A 281 10.88 -18.63 -13.72
N ARG A 282 11.31 -19.90 -13.84
CA ARG A 282 10.52 -21.06 -13.40
C ARG A 282 10.37 -21.08 -11.87
N MET A 283 11.38 -20.70 -11.10
CA MET A 283 11.28 -20.53 -9.64
C MET A 283 10.30 -19.40 -9.26
N GLY A 284 10.29 -18.28 -10.01
CA GLY A 284 9.30 -17.22 -9.83
C GLY A 284 7.86 -17.70 -10.08
N LYS A 285 7.64 -18.48 -11.15
CA LYS A 285 6.34 -19.13 -11.42
C LYS A 285 5.95 -20.11 -10.33
N MET A 286 6.89 -20.93 -9.86
CA MET A 286 6.70 -21.86 -8.75
C MET A 286 6.22 -21.10 -7.51
N ARG A 287 6.93 -20.04 -7.10
CA ARG A 287 6.58 -19.20 -5.95
C ARG A 287 5.18 -18.56 -6.08
N LYS A 288 4.82 -18.07 -7.28
CA LYS A 288 3.46 -17.57 -7.54
C LYS A 288 2.40 -18.67 -7.40
N LYS A 289 2.68 -19.87 -7.89
CA LYS A 289 1.81 -21.05 -7.73
C LYS A 289 1.62 -21.40 -6.25
N PHE A 290 2.69 -21.38 -5.45
CA PHE A 290 2.60 -21.57 -3.99
C PHE A 290 1.71 -20.53 -3.32
N ALA A 291 1.86 -19.26 -3.69
CA ALA A 291 1.03 -18.18 -3.13
C ALA A 291 -0.47 -18.40 -3.43
N THR A 292 -0.81 -18.77 -4.67
CA THR A 292 -2.21 -19.07 -5.03
C THR A 292 -2.73 -20.35 -4.37
N GLN A 293 -1.87 -21.37 -4.26
CA GLN A 293 -2.26 -22.67 -3.74
C GLN A 293 -2.43 -22.65 -2.21
N TYR A 294 -1.48 -22.06 -1.47
CA TYR A 294 -1.43 -22.11 0.00
C TYR A 294 -1.83 -20.81 0.69
N GLY A 295 -1.93 -19.68 -0.02
CA GLY A 295 -2.41 -18.42 0.54
C GLY A 295 -1.33 -17.48 1.08
N PHE A 296 -0.05 -17.87 1.06
CA PHE A 296 1.06 -17.00 1.47
C PHE A 296 2.26 -17.13 0.52
N VAL A 297 3.07 -16.07 0.47
CA VAL A 297 4.23 -16.01 -0.42
C VAL A 297 5.42 -16.66 0.28
N VAL A 298 5.90 -17.78 -0.23
CA VAL A 298 7.14 -18.39 0.26
C VAL A 298 8.36 -17.49 -0.01
N PRO A 299 9.42 -17.59 0.81
CA PRO A 299 10.67 -16.86 0.61
C PRO A 299 11.31 -17.09 -0.77
N GLU A 300 12.20 -16.19 -1.17
CA GLU A 300 12.95 -16.35 -2.41
C GLU A 300 14.03 -17.43 -2.26
N VAL A 301 14.18 -18.25 -3.30
CA VAL A 301 15.20 -19.29 -3.35
C VAL A 301 16.51 -18.65 -3.77
N ARG A 302 17.50 -18.63 -2.86
CA ARG A 302 18.84 -18.15 -3.16
C ARG A 302 19.61 -19.25 -3.88
N LEU A 303 20.04 -18.98 -5.11
CA LEU A 303 20.97 -19.85 -5.83
C LEU A 303 22.39 -19.58 -5.36
N THR A 304 23.16 -20.62 -5.04
CA THR A 304 24.58 -20.47 -4.67
C THR A 304 25.40 -21.59 -5.30
N ASP A 305 26.51 -21.24 -5.92
CA ASP A 305 27.47 -22.21 -6.40
C ASP A 305 28.41 -22.56 -5.26
N ASP A 306 28.53 -23.85 -4.96
CA ASP A 306 29.43 -24.35 -3.92
C ASP A 306 30.38 -25.39 -4.51
N PHE A 307 31.67 -25.11 -4.39
CA PHE A 307 32.73 -25.95 -4.93
C PHE A 307 33.12 -27.08 -3.98
N SER A 308 32.57 -27.10 -2.76
CA SER A 308 32.82 -28.15 -1.77
C SER A 308 31.93 -29.39 -1.94
N ILE A 309 30.77 -29.24 -2.61
CA ILE A 309 29.85 -30.36 -2.86
C ILE A 309 30.24 -31.14 -4.13
N PRO A 310 29.88 -32.44 -4.24
CA PRO A 310 30.24 -33.24 -5.40
C PRO A 310 29.77 -32.59 -6.72
N PRO A 311 30.55 -32.69 -7.82
CA PRO A 311 30.32 -31.85 -9.02
C PRO A 311 28.94 -32.00 -9.67
N LYS A 312 28.33 -33.19 -9.54
CA LYS A 312 27.01 -33.54 -10.10
C LYS A 312 25.87 -33.47 -9.08
N ASN A 313 26.12 -32.97 -7.88
CA ASN A 313 25.12 -32.91 -6.82
C ASN A 313 24.51 -31.52 -6.69
N TYR A 314 23.27 -31.48 -6.24
CA TYR A 314 22.68 -30.27 -5.68
C TYR A 314 22.18 -30.55 -4.26
N GLN A 315 22.21 -29.53 -3.42
CA GLN A 315 21.67 -29.56 -2.07
C GLN A 315 20.63 -28.45 -1.90
N ILE A 316 19.53 -28.78 -1.23
CA ILE A 316 18.50 -27.81 -0.86
C ILE A 316 18.65 -27.57 0.64
N LYS A 317 18.92 -26.33 1.02
CA LYS A 317 18.97 -25.91 2.41
C LYS A 317 17.73 -25.09 2.79
N ILE A 318 17.28 -25.30 4.02
CA ILE A 318 16.25 -24.48 4.66
C ILE A 318 16.85 -23.95 5.96
N HIS A 319 16.78 -22.64 6.17
CA HIS A 319 17.38 -21.96 7.32
C HIS A 319 18.85 -22.38 7.55
N GLY A 320 19.63 -22.49 6.47
CA GLY A 320 21.04 -22.89 6.50
C GLY A 320 21.33 -24.39 6.69
N THR A 321 20.30 -25.23 6.89
CA THR A 321 20.46 -26.69 7.11
C THR A 321 20.14 -27.47 5.85
N VAL A 322 20.97 -28.46 5.48
CA VAL A 322 20.69 -29.34 4.33
C VAL A 322 19.50 -30.24 4.65
N VAL A 323 18.41 -30.08 3.89
CA VAL A 323 17.18 -30.86 4.05
C VAL A 323 17.10 -31.97 3.01
N ALA A 324 17.65 -31.74 1.82
CA ALA A 324 17.69 -32.73 0.75
C ALA A 324 18.95 -32.60 -0.10
N GLU A 325 19.41 -33.72 -0.62
CA GLU A 325 20.55 -33.82 -1.54
C GLU A 325 20.22 -34.83 -2.64
N TYR A 326 20.66 -34.55 -3.87
CA TYR A 326 20.51 -35.50 -4.96
C TYR A 326 21.67 -35.39 -5.96
N GLN A 327 22.14 -36.55 -6.43
CA GLN A 327 23.13 -36.66 -7.49
C GLN A 327 22.43 -36.74 -8.84
N MET A 328 22.60 -35.71 -9.66
CA MET A 328 21.95 -35.60 -10.96
C MET A 328 22.77 -36.29 -12.05
N ARG A 329 22.08 -37.02 -12.94
CA ARG A 329 22.70 -37.63 -14.13
C ARG A 329 22.68 -36.63 -15.29
N VAL A 330 23.78 -35.89 -15.44
CA VAL A 330 23.92 -34.83 -16.44
C VAL A 330 23.91 -35.41 -17.86
N GLY A 331 22.96 -35.01 -18.71
CA GLY A 331 22.84 -35.51 -20.10
C GLY A 331 21.88 -36.68 -20.28
N GLU A 332 21.16 -37.04 -19.23
CA GLU A 332 20.08 -38.03 -19.24
C GLU A 332 18.74 -37.34 -18.99
N VAL A 333 17.65 -38.02 -19.35
CA VAL A 333 16.26 -37.67 -19.03
C VAL A 333 15.67 -38.77 -18.18
N MET A 334 14.77 -38.38 -17.27
CA MET A 334 14.14 -39.32 -16.34
C MET A 334 12.74 -39.68 -16.84
N VAL A 335 12.53 -40.94 -17.22
CA VAL A 335 11.23 -41.48 -17.61
C VAL A 335 10.48 -41.94 -16.37
N LEU A 336 9.27 -41.41 -16.15
CA LEU A 336 8.41 -41.81 -15.04
C LEU A 336 7.63 -43.07 -15.46
N LEU A 337 7.90 -44.21 -14.82
CA LEU A 337 7.34 -45.51 -15.24
C LEU A 337 5.96 -45.77 -14.63
N GLY A 338 5.77 -45.45 -13.35
CA GLY A 338 4.62 -45.94 -12.58
C GLY A 338 4.52 -47.47 -12.66
N ASN A 339 3.36 -48.00 -13.04
CA ASN A 339 3.12 -49.41 -13.34
C ASN A 339 3.35 -49.79 -14.82
N GLY A 340 3.89 -48.87 -15.62
CA GLY A 340 4.14 -49.08 -17.04
C GLY A 340 5.35 -49.98 -17.34
N PRO A 341 5.49 -50.43 -18.60
CA PRO A 341 6.65 -51.21 -19.03
C PRO A 341 7.91 -50.33 -19.10
N LEU A 342 9.07 -50.98 -19.05
CA LEU A 342 10.35 -50.32 -19.29
C LEU A 342 10.47 -49.85 -20.76
N PRO A 343 11.05 -48.67 -21.02
CA PRO A 343 11.39 -48.22 -22.36
C PRO A 343 12.33 -49.22 -23.07
N GLN A 344 12.15 -49.42 -24.38
CA GLN A 344 13.03 -50.27 -25.19
C GLN A 344 14.33 -49.55 -25.61
N VAL A 345 14.89 -48.76 -24.71
CA VAL A 345 16.12 -47.98 -24.94
C VAL A 345 17.09 -48.22 -23.78
N PRO A 346 18.42 -48.21 -24.03
CA PRO A 346 19.39 -48.42 -22.96
C PRO A 346 19.28 -47.37 -21.86
N GLY A 347 19.22 -47.83 -20.61
CA GLY A 347 19.13 -46.97 -19.43
C GLY A 347 19.31 -47.73 -18.12
N GLU A 348 19.12 -47.03 -17.02
CA GLU A 348 19.21 -47.58 -15.67
C GLU A 348 17.95 -47.28 -14.87
N GLU A 349 17.47 -48.24 -14.08
CA GLU A 349 16.38 -48.01 -13.15
C GLU A 349 16.86 -47.15 -11.99
N VAL A 350 16.15 -46.06 -11.74
CA VAL A 350 16.45 -45.06 -10.71
C VAL A 350 15.19 -44.71 -9.93
N ARG A 351 15.33 -43.95 -8.85
CA ARG A 351 14.20 -43.37 -8.12
C ARG A 351 14.15 -41.88 -8.32
N GLU A 352 12.96 -41.37 -8.55
CA GLU A 352 12.71 -39.94 -8.65
C GLU A 352 12.87 -39.29 -7.25
N PRO A 353 13.60 -38.16 -7.12
CA PRO A 353 13.96 -37.60 -5.81
C PRO A 353 12.82 -36.98 -5.01
N ALA A 354 11.76 -36.44 -5.65
CA ALA A 354 10.69 -35.73 -4.96
C ALA A 354 9.69 -36.67 -4.27
N PHE A 355 9.27 -37.74 -4.96
CA PHE A 355 8.21 -38.65 -4.55
C PHE A 355 8.69 -40.09 -4.34
N GLY A 356 9.93 -40.41 -4.72
CA GLY A 356 10.48 -41.75 -4.60
C GLY A 356 9.92 -42.76 -5.60
N MET A 357 9.25 -42.28 -6.66
CA MET A 357 8.63 -43.10 -7.70
C MET A 357 9.68 -43.87 -8.51
N ARG A 358 9.28 -45.04 -9.02
CA ARG A 358 10.09 -45.81 -9.97
C ARG A 358 10.25 -45.03 -11.27
N ALA A 359 11.50 -44.87 -11.69
CA ALA A 359 11.86 -44.14 -12.89
C ALA A 359 12.97 -44.86 -13.65
N TYR A 360 13.15 -44.48 -14.91
CA TYR A 360 14.20 -45.01 -15.78
C TYR A 360 15.01 -43.86 -16.36
N SER A 361 16.31 -43.86 -16.10
CA SER A 361 17.23 -42.85 -16.60
C SER A 361 17.74 -43.27 -17.97
N VAL A 362 17.54 -42.41 -18.97
CA VAL A 362 17.86 -42.69 -20.38
C VAL A 362 18.67 -41.52 -20.93
N SER A 363 19.61 -41.77 -21.85
CA SER A 363 20.30 -40.68 -22.54
C SER A 363 19.32 -39.73 -23.24
N GLU A 364 19.58 -38.42 -23.15
CA GLU A 364 18.80 -37.36 -23.81
C GLU A 364 18.70 -37.55 -25.34
N MET A 365 19.64 -38.31 -25.94
CA MET A 365 19.62 -38.67 -27.37
C MET A 365 18.39 -39.50 -27.78
N PHE A 366 17.80 -40.27 -26.85
CA PHE A 366 16.62 -41.10 -27.11
C PHE A 366 15.30 -40.37 -26.82
N ALA A 367 15.33 -39.06 -26.55
CA ALA A 367 14.12 -38.30 -26.20
C ALA A 367 13.04 -38.35 -27.29
N GLU A 368 13.41 -38.37 -28.57
CA GLU A 368 12.44 -38.48 -29.67
C GLU A 368 11.81 -39.87 -29.77
N ASP A 369 12.57 -40.93 -29.50
CA ASP A 369 12.02 -42.30 -29.41
C ASP A 369 11.04 -42.43 -28.23
N LEU A 370 11.40 -41.87 -27.06
CA LEU A 370 10.52 -41.84 -25.90
C LEU A 370 9.21 -41.09 -26.17
N LYS A 371 9.26 -39.97 -26.91
CA LYS A 371 8.05 -39.25 -27.35
C LYS A 371 7.19 -40.10 -28.29
N ARG A 372 7.81 -40.78 -29.26
CA ARG A 372 7.12 -41.68 -30.21
C ARG A 372 6.38 -42.79 -29.47
N ASP A 373 7.03 -43.35 -28.46
CA ASP A 373 6.51 -44.45 -27.65
C ASP A 373 5.58 -43.96 -26.51
N ARG A 374 5.30 -42.64 -26.45
CA ARG A 374 4.38 -41.97 -25.52
C ARG A 374 4.77 -42.07 -24.05
N PHE A 375 6.06 -42.19 -23.76
CA PHE A 375 6.57 -42.12 -22.40
C PHE A 375 6.56 -40.68 -21.88
N THR A 376 6.19 -40.50 -20.61
CA THR A 376 6.34 -39.22 -19.92
C THR A 376 7.73 -39.14 -19.31
N PHE A 377 8.50 -38.11 -19.64
CA PHE A 377 9.83 -37.91 -19.10
C PHE A 377 10.06 -36.47 -18.65
N ALA A 378 11.02 -36.30 -17.74
CA ALA A 378 11.45 -35.02 -17.20
C ALA A 378 12.94 -34.78 -17.50
N ASP A 379 13.28 -33.57 -17.93
CA ASP A 379 14.65 -33.11 -18.05
C ASP A 379 15.26 -32.78 -16.67
N ASN A 380 16.58 -32.62 -16.60
CA ASN A 380 17.28 -32.38 -15.34
C ASN A 380 16.77 -31.14 -14.59
N MET A 381 16.38 -30.09 -15.31
CA MET A 381 15.82 -28.89 -14.69
C MET A 381 14.43 -29.16 -14.10
N SER A 382 13.56 -29.91 -14.78
CA SER A 382 12.25 -30.28 -14.26
C SER A 382 12.35 -31.22 -13.07
N VAL A 383 13.30 -32.17 -13.07
CA VAL A 383 13.60 -33.02 -11.90
C VAL A 383 14.02 -32.16 -10.70
N LEU A 384 14.98 -31.25 -10.88
CA LEU A 384 15.44 -30.35 -9.82
C LEU A 384 14.31 -29.47 -9.27
N LEU A 385 13.52 -28.83 -10.14
CA LEU A 385 12.44 -27.93 -9.73
C LEU A 385 11.28 -28.66 -9.07
N THR A 386 11.02 -29.90 -9.47
CA THR A 386 10.00 -30.76 -8.86
C THR A 386 10.43 -31.16 -7.45
N HIS A 387 11.68 -31.57 -7.29
CA HIS A 387 12.26 -31.87 -5.97
C HIS A 387 12.29 -30.63 -5.07
N LEU A 388 12.75 -29.47 -5.57
CA LEU A 388 12.73 -28.21 -4.84
C LEU A 388 11.31 -27.83 -4.39
N SER A 389 10.34 -27.92 -5.30
CA SER A 389 8.94 -27.66 -4.95
C SER A 389 8.47 -28.56 -3.81
N GLU A 390 8.82 -29.85 -3.86
CA GLU A 390 8.37 -30.82 -2.87
C GLU A 390 9.03 -30.62 -1.51
N VAL A 391 10.34 -30.30 -1.49
CA VAL A 391 11.05 -29.92 -0.28
C VAL A 391 10.45 -28.67 0.35
N ILE A 392 10.08 -27.67 -0.45
CA ILE A 392 9.36 -26.47 0.04
C ILE A 392 7.99 -26.85 0.62
N ARG A 393 7.22 -27.73 -0.04
CA ARG A 393 5.91 -28.20 0.49
C ARG A 393 6.04 -28.86 1.86
N ASN A 394 7.05 -29.71 2.03
CA ASN A 394 7.32 -30.40 3.30
C ASN A 394 7.70 -29.45 4.44
N ASN A 395 8.15 -28.24 4.12
CA ASN A 395 8.67 -27.29 5.09
C ASN A 395 7.86 -25.98 5.18
N LEU A 396 6.65 -25.93 4.60
CA LEU A 396 5.75 -24.77 4.69
C LEU A 396 5.56 -24.23 6.13
N PRO A 397 5.42 -25.07 7.18
CA PRO A 397 5.27 -24.58 8.55
C PRO A 397 6.49 -23.77 9.04
N GLN A 398 7.68 -24.14 8.59
CA GLN A 398 8.93 -23.48 8.96
C GLN A 398 9.16 -22.20 8.15
N LEU A 399 8.61 -22.14 6.95
CA LEU A 399 8.70 -20.99 6.04
C LEU A 399 7.63 -19.92 6.34
N LEU A 400 6.56 -20.25 7.08
CA LEU A 400 5.59 -19.25 7.52
C LEU A 400 6.14 -18.46 8.72
N SER A 401 6.71 -17.29 8.47
CA SER A 401 7.23 -16.41 9.53
C SER A 401 6.11 -15.62 10.22
N TYR A 402 6.44 -14.99 11.36
CA TYR A 402 5.51 -14.08 12.04
C TYR A 402 5.20 -12.85 11.18
N LYS A 403 6.19 -12.39 10.40
CA LYS A 403 6.02 -11.28 9.46
C LYS A 403 5.01 -11.63 8.37
N ASP A 404 5.05 -12.86 7.86
CA ASP A 404 4.11 -13.31 6.83
C ASP A 404 2.69 -13.38 7.39
N MET A 405 2.51 -13.94 8.59
CA MET A 405 1.20 -13.93 9.25
C MET A 405 0.66 -12.51 9.40
N LYS A 406 1.48 -11.56 9.88
CA LYS A 406 1.07 -10.16 10.01
C LYS A 406 0.65 -9.57 8.65
N ALA A 407 1.41 -9.83 7.59
CA ALA A 407 1.07 -9.38 6.25
C ALA A 407 -0.24 -10.01 5.72
N LEU A 408 -0.57 -11.25 6.11
CA LEU A 408 -1.86 -11.88 5.78
C LEU A 408 -3.03 -11.21 6.50
N ILE A 409 -2.84 -10.81 7.76
CA ILE A 409 -3.84 -10.10 8.58
C ILE A 409 -4.07 -8.69 8.03
N GLU A 410 -3.00 -7.97 7.67
CA GLU A 410 -3.08 -6.61 7.11
C GLU A 410 -3.84 -6.54 5.79
N ARG A 411 -3.89 -7.63 5.03
CA ARG A 411 -4.64 -7.73 3.76
C ARG A 411 -6.14 -7.96 3.94
N GLN A 412 -6.60 -8.30 5.15
CA GLN A 412 -8.03 -8.52 5.41
C GLN A 412 -8.78 -7.19 5.54
N ASP A 413 -10.09 -7.23 5.32
CA ASP A 413 -10.97 -6.09 5.54
C ASP A 413 -10.95 -5.64 7.01
N GLN A 414 -11.43 -4.42 7.26
CA GLN A 414 -11.34 -3.79 8.58
C GLN A 414 -12.09 -4.60 9.65
N GLU A 415 -13.23 -5.18 9.30
CA GLU A 415 -14.08 -6.01 10.16
C GLU A 415 -13.34 -7.28 10.58
N TYR A 416 -12.70 -7.98 9.63
CA TYR A 416 -11.92 -9.18 9.93
C TYR A 416 -10.68 -8.88 10.75
N ARG A 417 -10.00 -7.74 10.52
CA ARG A 417 -8.88 -7.33 11.37
C ARG A 417 -9.32 -7.12 12.83
N LYS A 418 -10.46 -6.46 13.05
CA LYS A 418 -11.05 -6.31 14.39
C LYS A 418 -11.41 -7.66 15.02
N LEU A 419 -12.02 -8.57 14.26
CA LEU A 419 -12.33 -9.92 14.74
C LEU A 419 -11.07 -10.68 15.15
N ILE A 420 -10.00 -10.59 14.35
CA ILE A 420 -8.71 -11.20 14.65
C ILE A 420 -8.13 -10.61 15.94
N ASP A 421 -8.14 -9.29 16.10
CA ASP A 421 -7.68 -8.62 17.31
C ASP A 421 -8.46 -9.07 18.55
N GLU A 422 -9.79 -9.14 18.46
CA GLU A 422 -10.66 -9.58 19.56
C GLU A 422 -10.38 -11.03 19.95
N VAL A 423 -10.33 -11.94 18.97
CA VAL A 423 -10.06 -13.38 19.20
C VAL A 423 -8.65 -13.60 19.75
N CYS A 424 -7.66 -12.90 19.22
CA CYS A 424 -6.24 -13.01 19.62
C CYS A 424 -5.88 -12.23 20.90
N THR A 425 -6.82 -11.46 21.46
CA THR A 425 -6.65 -10.80 22.75
C THR A 425 -7.44 -11.53 23.85
N SER A 426 -8.65 -12.01 23.53
CA SER A 426 -9.59 -12.57 24.51
C SER A 426 -9.46 -14.08 24.69
N HIS A 427 -9.16 -14.84 23.63
CA HIS A 427 -9.28 -16.31 23.64
C HIS A 427 -7.98 -17.04 23.30
N ILE A 428 -7.27 -16.59 22.27
CA ILE A 428 -5.95 -17.10 21.88
C ILE A 428 -4.95 -15.95 21.85
N SER A 429 -3.69 -16.22 21.52
CA SER A 429 -2.67 -15.20 21.26
C SER A 429 -2.31 -15.18 19.77
N TYR A 430 -1.70 -14.09 19.30
CA TYR A 430 -1.13 -14.01 17.95
C TYR A 430 -0.15 -15.16 17.62
N PRO A 431 0.80 -15.53 18.50
CA PRO A 431 1.60 -16.75 18.31
C PRO A 431 0.75 -18.03 18.27
N GLY A 432 -0.34 -18.09 19.02
CA GLY A 432 -1.31 -19.19 18.97
C GLY A 432 -1.99 -19.30 17.60
N LEU A 433 -2.43 -18.17 17.02
CA LEU A 433 -2.94 -18.13 15.65
C LEU A 433 -1.88 -18.60 14.65
N GLN A 434 -0.63 -18.15 14.81
CA GLN A 434 0.48 -18.61 13.96
C GLN A 434 0.65 -20.14 14.07
N ALA A 435 0.55 -20.70 15.28
CA ALA A 435 0.65 -22.13 15.52
C ALA A 435 -0.48 -22.91 14.81
N VAL A 436 -1.73 -22.41 14.86
CA VAL A 436 -2.85 -23.00 14.10
C VAL A 436 -2.55 -23.02 12.60
N LEU A 437 -2.11 -21.89 12.02
CA LEU A 437 -1.77 -21.80 10.60
C LEU A 437 -0.61 -22.73 10.23
N LYS A 438 0.40 -22.86 11.09
CA LYS A 438 1.54 -23.76 10.87
C LYS A 438 1.12 -25.23 10.90
N LEU A 439 0.24 -25.63 11.82
CA LEU A 439 -0.26 -27.01 11.89
C LEU A 439 -1.13 -27.35 10.66
N LEU A 440 -1.96 -26.42 10.18
CA LEU A 440 -2.67 -26.60 8.91
C LEU A 440 -1.70 -26.82 7.74
N LEU A 441 -0.67 -25.97 7.63
CA LEU A 441 0.36 -26.10 6.59
C LEU A 441 1.21 -27.36 6.72
N ALA A 442 1.41 -27.89 7.94
CA ALA A 442 2.17 -29.12 8.18
C ALA A 442 1.49 -30.32 7.51
N GLU A 443 0.16 -30.30 7.52
CA GLU A 443 -0.67 -31.27 6.81
C GLU A 443 -1.01 -30.86 5.37
N ARG A 444 -0.32 -29.84 4.84
CA ARG A 444 -0.50 -29.29 3.49
C ARG A 444 -1.91 -28.73 3.25
N VAL A 445 -2.63 -28.33 4.30
CA VAL A 445 -3.91 -27.63 4.17
C VAL A 445 -3.64 -26.17 3.83
N SER A 446 -4.28 -25.69 2.74
CA SER A 446 -4.13 -24.31 2.29
C SER A 446 -4.75 -23.32 3.28
N ILE A 447 -4.05 -22.21 3.53
CA ILE A 447 -4.52 -21.10 4.37
C ILE A 447 -5.02 -19.90 3.53
N ARG A 448 -5.33 -20.12 2.24
CA ARG A 448 -5.79 -19.07 1.31
C ARG A 448 -7.08 -18.38 1.74
N ASN A 449 -8.00 -19.12 2.37
CA ASN A 449 -9.26 -18.59 2.87
C ASN A 449 -9.14 -18.25 4.35
N LEU A 450 -8.32 -17.23 4.67
CA LEU A 450 -8.05 -16.84 6.05
C LEU A 450 -9.32 -16.45 6.81
N HIS A 451 -10.28 -15.78 6.17
CA HIS A 451 -11.57 -15.43 6.78
C HIS A 451 -12.30 -16.65 7.35
N LEU A 452 -12.42 -17.76 6.59
CA LEU A 452 -13.04 -19.00 7.07
C LEU A 452 -12.28 -19.61 8.25
N ILE A 453 -10.95 -19.54 8.22
CA ILE A 453 -10.11 -20.01 9.32
C ILE A 453 -10.40 -19.20 10.58
N ILE A 454 -10.43 -17.88 10.48
CA ILE A 454 -10.66 -16.99 11.63
C ILE A 454 -12.06 -17.17 12.21
N GLU A 455 -13.09 -17.30 11.37
CA GLU A 455 -14.46 -17.58 11.83
C GLU A 455 -14.55 -18.92 12.56
N ALA A 456 -13.92 -19.97 12.02
CA ALA A 456 -13.89 -21.28 12.65
C ALA A 456 -13.12 -21.26 13.98
N ILE A 457 -12.02 -20.49 14.08
CA ILE A 457 -11.31 -20.29 15.35
C ILE A 457 -12.22 -19.55 16.33
N ALA A 458 -12.88 -18.47 15.92
CA ALA A 458 -13.77 -17.68 16.77
C ALA A 458 -14.93 -18.50 17.37
N GLU A 459 -15.45 -19.48 16.62
CA GLU A 459 -16.51 -20.39 17.08
C GLU A 459 -16.06 -21.28 18.25
N ILE A 460 -14.85 -21.82 18.20
CA ILE A 460 -14.38 -22.83 19.17
C ILE A 460 -13.46 -22.26 20.27
N ALA A 461 -12.73 -21.17 20.00
CA ALA A 461 -11.74 -20.60 20.91
C ALA A 461 -12.26 -20.21 22.31
N PRO A 462 -13.54 -19.80 22.51
CA PRO A 462 -14.09 -19.57 23.85
C PRO A 462 -14.14 -20.84 24.72
N HIS A 463 -14.26 -22.01 24.09
CA HIS A 463 -14.46 -23.30 24.76
C HIS A 463 -13.16 -24.11 24.87
N VAL A 464 -12.27 -23.98 23.89
CA VAL A 464 -11.08 -24.81 23.75
C VAL A 464 -9.84 -23.96 23.56
N ARG A 465 -8.78 -24.24 24.33
CA ARG A 465 -7.50 -23.53 24.26
C ARG A 465 -6.36 -24.31 23.61
N ARG A 466 -6.46 -25.65 23.51
CA ARG A 466 -5.41 -26.47 22.89
C ARG A 466 -5.42 -26.26 21.38
N THR A 467 -4.27 -25.89 20.82
CA THR A 467 -4.12 -25.53 19.41
C THR A 467 -4.51 -26.69 18.49
N GLU A 468 -4.15 -27.92 18.85
CA GLU A 468 -4.44 -29.12 18.06
C GLU A 468 -5.96 -29.32 17.90
N GLN A 469 -6.73 -29.15 18.98
CA GLN A 469 -8.18 -29.28 18.94
C GLN A 469 -8.84 -28.15 18.12
N ILE A 470 -8.29 -26.93 18.20
CA ILE A 470 -8.74 -25.81 17.35
C ILE A 470 -8.49 -26.15 15.87
N VAL A 471 -7.33 -26.71 15.53
CA VAL A 471 -7.00 -27.14 14.16
C VAL A 471 -7.99 -28.19 13.66
N GLU A 472 -8.34 -29.21 14.44
CA GLU A 472 -9.33 -30.20 14.05
C GLU A 472 -10.69 -29.56 13.74
N HIS A 473 -11.15 -28.63 14.58
CA HIS A 473 -12.39 -27.91 14.32
C HIS A 473 -12.32 -27.06 13.04
N VAL A 474 -11.21 -26.33 12.84
CA VAL A 474 -10.99 -25.53 11.62
C VAL A 474 -11.02 -26.41 10.37
N ARG A 475 -10.38 -27.59 10.41
CA ARG A 475 -10.38 -28.53 9.28
C ARG A 475 -11.79 -29.01 8.92
N ILE A 476 -12.64 -29.31 9.91
CA ILE A 476 -14.05 -29.66 9.68
C ILE A 476 -14.77 -28.52 8.96
N ARG A 477 -14.59 -27.26 9.42
CA ARG A 477 -15.20 -26.10 8.78
C ARG A 477 -14.65 -25.82 7.38
N MET A 478 -13.43 -26.25 7.11
CA MET A 478 -12.76 -26.14 5.81
C MET A 478 -12.94 -27.38 4.91
N ALA A 479 -13.81 -28.33 5.26
CA ALA A 479 -14.02 -29.58 4.54
C ALA A 479 -14.17 -29.40 3.02
N GLN A 480 -14.94 -28.40 2.58
CA GLN A 480 -15.15 -28.10 1.16
C GLN A 480 -13.84 -27.76 0.43
N GLN A 481 -12.98 -26.95 1.05
CA GLN A 481 -11.69 -26.58 0.49
C GLN A 481 -10.74 -27.78 0.48
N ILE A 482 -10.65 -28.49 1.60
CA ILE A 482 -9.76 -29.66 1.75
C ILE A 482 -10.11 -30.73 0.71
N CYS A 483 -11.40 -31.07 0.57
CA CYS A 483 -11.85 -32.00 -0.45
C CYS A 483 -11.59 -31.47 -1.86
N GLY A 484 -11.92 -30.20 -2.13
CA GLY A 484 -11.71 -29.59 -3.44
C GLY A 484 -10.25 -29.66 -3.91
N ASP A 485 -9.30 -29.41 -3.00
CA ASP A 485 -7.86 -29.46 -3.30
C ASP A 485 -7.32 -30.90 -3.50
N LEU A 486 -8.05 -31.93 -3.02
CA LEU A 486 -7.66 -33.34 -3.05
C LEU A 486 -8.41 -34.17 -4.11
N THR A 487 -9.54 -33.68 -4.62
CA THR A 487 -10.32 -34.36 -5.66
C THR A 487 -9.64 -34.30 -7.03
N GLU A 488 -9.83 -35.34 -7.82
CA GLU A 488 -9.42 -35.39 -9.22
C GLU A 488 -10.68 -35.60 -10.08
N SER A 489 -10.96 -34.65 -10.98
CA SER A 489 -12.18 -34.66 -11.80
C SER A 489 -13.49 -34.76 -10.99
N GLY A 490 -13.51 -34.18 -9.78
CA GLY A 490 -14.68 -34.18 -8.89
C GLY A 490 -14.84 -35.40 -8.00
N VAL A 491 -13.96 -36.41 -8.12
CA VAL A 491 -14.01 -37.65 -7.33
C VAL A 491 -12.89 -37.66 -6.29
N LEU A 492 -13.25 -37.95 -5.03
CA LEU A 492 -12.30 -38.19 -3.95
C LEU A 492 -12.03 -39.69 -3.81
N LYS A 493 -10.83 -40.13 -4.17
CA LYS A 493 -10.39 -41.51 -3.98
C LYS A 493 -9.93 -41.71 -2.53
N VAL A 494 -10.53 -42.66 -1.84
CA VAL A 494 -10.34 -42.88 -0.40
C VAL A 494 -9.85 -44.30 -0.14
N LEU A 495 -8.75 -44.40 0.60
CA LEU A 495 -8.34 -45.62 1.29
C LEU A 495 -8.84 -45.53 2.74
N ARG A 496 -9.59 -46.52 3.22
CA ARG A 496 -10.16 -46.48 4.58
C ARG A 496 -9.23 -47.18 5.57
N LEU A 497 -9.28 -46.74 6.82
CA LEU A 497 -8.81 -47.56 7.93
C LEU A 497 -9.77 -48.75 8.09
N GLY A 498 -9.25 -49.96 8.28
CA GLY A 498 -10.07 -51.15 8.52
C GLY A 498 -10.47 -51.28 9.99
N ASN A 499 -11.55 -52.01 10.26
CA ASN A 499 -12.13 -52.16 11.60
C ASN A 499 -11.12 -52.55 12.69
N ARG A 500 -10.12 -53.38 12.36
CA ARG A 500 -9.05 -53.78 13.28
C ARG A 500 -8.27 -52.57 13.78
N TRP A 501 -7.84 -51.71 12.85
CA TRP A 501 -7.06 -50.52 13.17
C TRP A 501 -7.92 -49.43 13.78
N ASP A 502 -9.16 -49.24 13.33
CA ASP A 502 -10.11 -48.33 13.99
C ASP A 502 -10.27 -48.67 15.48
N LEU A 503 -10.45 -49.97 15.81
CA LEU A 503 -10.58 -50.42 17.19
C LEU A 503 -9.27 -50.22 17.97
N ALA A 504 -8.13 -50.55 17.38
CA ALA A 504 -6.82 -50.41 18.03
C ALA A 504 -6.52 -48.94 18.37
N PHE A 505 -6.73 -48.01 17.44
CA PHE A 505 -6.58 -46.59 17.70
C PHE A 505 -7.61 -46.08 18.72
N HIS A 506 -8.86 -46.54 18.65
CA HIS A 506 -9.87 -46.15 19.64
C HIS A 506 -9.51 -46.60 21.07
N GLN A 507 -8.96 -47.81 21.23
CA GLN A 507 -8.52 -48.32 22.54
C GLN A 507 -7.26 -47.62 23.06
N ALA A 508 -6.39 -47.16 22.17
CA ALA A 508 -5.18 -46.41 22.52
C ALA A 508 -5.46 -44.99 23.03
N LEU A 509 -6.66 -44.44 22.78
CA LEU A 509 -7.05 -43.11 23.22
C LEU A 509 -7.61 -43.15 24.65
N LYS A 510 -6.79 -42.73 25.62
CA LYS A 510 -7.22 -42.59 27.01
C LYS A 510 -7.90 -41.25 27.23
N ARG A 511 -9.13 -41.30 27.73
CA ARG A 511 -9.95 -40.12 28.03
C ARG A 511 -9.93 -39.77 29.51
N ASP A 512 -10.05 -38.50 29.82
CA ASP A 512 -10.26 -38.02 31.19
C ASP A 512 -11.73 -38.14 31.63
N ALA A 513 -12.03 -37.71 32.85
CA ALA A 513 -13.38 -37.74 33.41
C ALA A 513 -14.38 -36.81 32.68
N LYS A 514 -13.89 -35.85 31.88
CA LYS A 514 -14.70 -34.95 31.06
C LYS A 514 -14.88 -35.50 29.63
N GLY A 515 -14.28 -36.64 29.31
CA GLY A 515 -14.34 -37.27 27.99
C GLY A 515 -13.29 -36.75 27.00
N GLU A 516 -12.41 -35.83 27.43
CA GLU A 516 -11.34 -35.30 26.59
C GLU A 516 -10.18 -36.30 26.47
N ILE A 517 -9.57 -36.36 25.30
CA ILE A 517 -8.39 -37.19 25.08
C ILE A 517 -7.21 -36.60 25.86
N ARG A 518 -6.69 -37.38 26.81
CA ARG A 518 -5.59 -36.98 27.68
C ARG A 518 -4.26 -37.57 27.20
N GLU A 519 -4.29 -38.82 26.75
CA GLU A 519 -3.09 -39.58 26.39
C GLU A 519 -3.40 -40.51 25.22
N PHE A 520 -2.42 -40.68 24.34
CA PHE A 520 -2.41 -41.71 23.31
C PHE A 520 -1.32 -42.71 23.66
N ASP A 521 -1.75 -43.94 23.98
CA ASP A 521 -0.89 -45.02 24.45
C ASP A 521 -1.20 -46.30 23.65
N ILE A 522 -0.32 -46.60 22.70
CA ILE A 522 -0.44 -47.74 21.79
C ILE A 522 0.78 -48.64 21.93
N ASP A 523 0.58 -49.95 21.92
CA ASP A 523 1.67 -50.93 21.96
C ASP A 523 2.60 -50.73 20.75
N PRO A 524 3.93 -50.59 20.96
CA PRO A 524 4.91 -50.48 19.87
C PRO A 524 4.79 -51.58 18.80
N ARG A 525 4.38 -52.80 19.17
CA ARG A 525 4.17 -53.90 18.21
C ARG A 525 3.02 -53.60 17.24
N LEU A 526 1.92 -53.04 17.76
CA LEU A 526 0.78 -52.63 16.94
C LEU A 526 1.17 -51.47 16.01
N LEU A 527 2.06 -50.57 16.45
CA LEU A 527 2.59 -49.51 15.57
C LEU A 527 3.41 -50.07 14.40
N GLU A 528 4.28 -51.06 14.66
CA GLU A 528 5.07 -51.72 13.61
C GLU A 528 4.17 -52.48 12.62
N GLU A 529 3.21 -53.23 13.13
CA GLU A 529 2.21 -53.93 12.31
C GLU A 529 1.40 -52.95 11.45
N PHE A 530 0.90 -51.85 12.05
CA PHE A 530 0.18 -50.81 11.32
C PHE A 530 1.04 -50.18 10.22
N GLY A 531 2.32 -49.93 10.50
CA GLY A 531 3.26 -49.40 9.53
C GLY A 531 3.48 -50.34 8.34
N ASN A 532 3.55 -51.65 8.59
CA ASN A 532 3.68 -52.66 7.54
C ASN A 532 2.43 -52.77 6.68
N ASP A 533 1.24 -52.86 7.30
CA ASP A 533 -0.04 -52.97 6.59
C ASP A 533 -0.33 -51.71 5.77
N THR A 534 -0.08 -50.53 6.37
CA THR A 534 -0.17 -49.23 5.68
C THR A 534 0.79 -49.19 4.50
N SER A 535 2.05 -49.61 4.69
CA SER A 535 3.04 -49.57 3.61
C SER A 535 2.67 -50.46 2.44
N LYS A 536 2.12 -51.65 2.71
CA LYS A 536 1.65 -52.58 1.69
C LYS A 536 0.48 -52.02 0.89
N ALA A 537 -0.52 -51.45 1.57
CA ALA A 537 -1.70 -50.88 0.92
C ALA A 537 -1.37 -49.61 0.14
N VAL A 538 -0.60 -48.69 0.74
CA VAL A 538 -0.28 -47.37 0.16
C VAL A 538 0.66 -47.49 -1.04
N ARG A 539 1.71 -48.32 -0.98
CA ARG A 539 2.69 -48.45 -2.09
C ARG A 539 2.05 -48.93 -3.39
N ALA A 540 1.08 -49.85 -3.31
CA ALA A 540 0.37 -50.35 -4.49
C ALA A 540 -0.31 -49.22 -5.28
N HIS A 541 -0.90 -48.25 -4.59
CA HIS A 541 -1.56 -47.10 -5.20
C HIS A 541 -0.60 -45.98 -5.58
N LEU A 542 0.47 -45.75 -4.80
CA LEU A 542 1.51 -44.78 -5.13
C LEU A 542 2.28 -45.17 -6.40
N ASP A 543 2.65 -46.44 -6.54
CA ASP A 543 3.34 -46.95 -7.73
C ASP A 543 2.42 -46.90 -8.98
N ALA A 544 1.10 -47.01 -8.77
CA ALA A 544 0.09 -46.76 -9.80
C ALA A 544 -0.10 -45.28 -10.18
N GLY A 545 0.56 -44.35 -9.45
CA GLY A 545 0.42 -42.91 -9.65
C GLY A 545 -0.94 -42.37 -9.24
N GLU A 546 -1.71 -43.10 -8.43
CA GLU A 546 -3.03 -42.66 -7.98
C GLU A 546 -2.90 -41.59 -6.89
N ARG A 547 -3.71 -40.53 -7.00
CA ARG A 547 -3.92 -39.57 -5.91
C ARG A 547 -5.10 -40.02 -5.06
N PHE A 548 -4.84 -40.24 -3.78
CA PHE A 548 -5.85 -40.70 -2.82
C PHE A 548 -5.56 -40.16 -1.43
N VAL A 549 -6.54 -40.33 -0.54
CA VAL A 549 -6.47 -39.90 0.85
C VAL A 549 -6.74 -41.09 1.77
N LEU A 550 -6.08 -41.13 2.92
CA LEU A 550 -6.41 -42.07 3.99
C LEU A 550 -7.53 -41.47 4.85
N VAL A 551 -8.61 -42.23 5.07
CA VAL A 551 -9.73 -41.80 5.92
C VAL A 551 -9.82 -42.64 7.18
N THR A 552 -9.97 -41.96 8.32
CA THR A 552 -10.05 -42.56 9.66
C THR A 552 -11.14 -41.88 10.52
N ALA A 553 -11.34 -42.38 11.74
CA ALA A 553 -12.18 -41.75 12.74
C ALA A 553 -11.62 -40.39 13.21
N PRO A 554 -12.45 -39.42 13.63
CA PRO A 554 -12.04 -38.04 13.89
C PRO A 554 -11.06 -37.97 15.06
N ASP A 555 -11.37 -38.68 16.14
CA ASP A 555 -10.53 -38.75 17.33
C ASP A 555 -9.18 -39.43 17.09
N ALA A 556 -9.10 -40.33 16.11
CA ALA A 556 -7.88 -41.05 15.76
C ALA A 556 -7.01 -40.31 14.71
N ARG A 557 -7.60 -39.37 13.96
CA ARG A 557 -6.98 -38.73 12.79
C ARG A 557 -5.62 -38.08 13.07
N PRO A 558 -5.42 -37.27 14.13
CA PRO A 558 -4.11 -36.67 14.41
C PRO A 558 -3.02 -37.72 14.66
N TYR A 559 -3.37 -38.81 15.34
CA TYR A 559 -2.44 -39.88 15.71
C TYR A 559 -2.11 -40.79 14.52
N VAL A 560 -3.10 -41.09 13.68
CA VAL A 560 -2.87 -41.77 12.41
C VAL A 560 -1.97 -40.91 11.52
N ARG A 561 -2.22 -39.60 11.41
CA ARG A 561 -1.36 -38.68 10.65
C ARG A 561 0.07 -38.67 11.19
N MET A 562 0.26 -38.59 12.50
CA MET A 562 1.58 -38.60 13.16
C MET A 562 2.42 -39.82 12.75
N ILE A 563 1.80 -40.98 12.59
CA ILE A 563 2.48 -42.22 12.19
C ILE A 563 2.70 -42.26 10.67
N VAL A 564 1.63 -42.00 9.90
CA VAL A 564 1.64 -42.07 8.44
C VAL A 564 2.61 -41.07 7.82
N GLU A 565 2.73 -39.86 8.39
CA GLU A 565 3.63 -38.82 7.88
C GLU A 565 5.10 -39.25 7.88
N ARG A 566 5.53 -40.10 8.81
CA ARG A 566 6.91 -40.62 8.87
C ARG A 566 7.19 -41.62 7.75
N LEU A 567 6.16 -42.34 7.30
CA LEU A 567 6.27 -43.35 6.24
C LEU A 567 6.01 -42.74 4.85
N PHE A 568 5.03 -41.85 4.78
CA PHE A 568 4.48 -41.24 3.57
C PHE A 568 4.13 -39.77 3.84
N ALA A 569 5.14 -38.89 3.86
CA ALA A 569 4.96 -37.46 4.14
C ALA A 569 3.91 -36.77 3.22
N THR A 570 3.77 -37.27 2.00
CA THR A 570 2.87 -36.74 0.97
C THR A 570 1.42 -37.21 1.10
N LEU A 571 1.14 -38.28 1.85
CA LEU A 571 -0.19 -38.90 1.90
C LEU A 571 -1.13 -38.11 2.84
N PRO A 572 -2.21 -37.50 2.32
CA PRO A 572 -3.16 -36.78 3.17
C PRO A 572 -3.97 -37.75 4.02
N VAL A 573 -4.21 -37.38 5.28
CA VAL A 573 -5.05 -38.13 6.23
C VAL A 573 -6.23 -37.25 6.62
N LEU A 574 -7.45 -37.72 6.30
CA LEU A 574 -8.70 -37.03 6.60
C LEU A 574 -9.52 -37.79 7.63
N SER A 575 -10.36 -37.07 8.37
CA SER A 575 -11.42 -37.69 9.15
C SER A 575 -12.69 -37.84 8.32
N HIS A 576 -13.61 -38.73 8.72
CA HIS A 576 -14.89 -38.86 8.03
C HIS A 576 -15.75 -37.57 8.09
N VAL A 577 -15.54 -36.72 9.09
CA VAL A 577 -16.24 -35.43 9.25
C VAL A 577 -15.62 -34.31 8.39
N GLU A 578 -14.42 -34.51 7.85
CA GLU A 578 -13.77 -33.59 6.90
C GLU A 578 -14.18 -33.85 5.44
N ILE A 579 -14.96 -34.90 5.17
CA ILE A 579 -15.51 -35.18 3.85
C ILE A 579 -16.74 -34.28 3.64
N ALA A 580 -16.60 -33.29 2.74
CA ALA A 580 -17.64 -32.32 2.48
C ALA A 580 -18.90 -32.95 1.86
N ARG A 581 -20.05 -32.33 2.13
CA ARG A 581 -21.34 -32.78 1.56
C ARG A 581 -21.32 -32.58 0.04
N GLY A 582 -21.77 -33.59 -0.70
CA GLY A 582 -21.87 -33.53 -2.17
C GLY A 582 -20.59 -33.92 -2.92
N VAL A 583 -19.52 -34.31 -2.23
CA VAL A 583 -18.32 -34.88 -2.86
C VAL A 583 -18.57 -36.35 -3.22
N GLU A 584 -18.28 -36.73 -4.46
CA GLU A 584 -18.33 -38.13 -4.89
C GLU A 584 -17.12 -38.89 -4.31
N VAL A 585 -17.38 -39.97 -3.57
CA VAL A 585 -16.33 -40.75 -2.91
C VAL A 585 -16.18 -42.10 -3.57
N ARG A 586 -14.96 -42.41 -4.02
CA ARG A 586 -14.58 -43.73 -4.54
C ARG A 586 -13.67 -44.44 -3.54
N VAL A 587 -14.11 -45.56 -3.01
CA VAL A 587 -13.32 -46.36 -2.07
C VAL A 587 -12.36 -47.26 -2.84
N LEU A 588 -11.06 -47.12 -2.58
CA LEU A 588 -10.01 -47.95 -3.18
C LEU A 588 -9.79 -49.27 -2.42
N GLY A 589 -10.04 -49.26 -1.10
CA GLY A 589 -9.87 -50.43 -0.24
C GLY A 589 -9.82 -50.05 1.24
N SER A 590 -9.31 -50.97 2.06
CA SER A 590 -9.07 -50.76 3.48
C SER A 590 -7.70 -51.26 3.92
N ILE A 591 -7.07 -50.59 4.88
CA ILE A 591 -5.87 -51.09 5.57
C ILE A 591 -6.32 -52.08 6.65
N SER A 592 -5.84 -53.32 6.59
CA SER A 592 -6.27 -54.43 7.46
C SER A 592 -5.10 -55.13 8.13
#